data_AF-A0A0P7C8Q2-F1
#
_entry.id   AF-A0A0P7C8Q2-F1
#
_cell.length_a   1.000
_cell.length_b   1.000
_cell.length_c   1.000
_cell.angle_alpha   90.00
_cell.angle_beta   90.00
_cell.angle_gamma   90.00
#
_symmetry.space_group_name_H-M   'P 1'
#
loop_
_entity.id
_entity.type
_entity.pdbx_description
1 polymer ?
#
loop_
_entity_poly.entity_id
_entity_poly.type
_entity_poly.pdbx_seq_one_letter_code
_entity_poly.pdbx_strand_id
1 'polypeptide(L)' 'MTFTEYLISKKIDGSAFQKAEPERFDEWQKVFEQVHPESFTAQKKFLINPTRRKYTLAETQDSKK' A
#
# COMPACT_ATOMS: atom_id res chain seq x y z
N MET A 1 12.01 -5.67 2.03
CA MET A 1 10.55 -5.48 2.19
C MET A 1 10.00 -5.15 0.83
N THR A 2 9.09 -5.95 0.31
CA THR A 2 8.35 -5.66 -0.92
C THR A 2 7.29 -4.59 -0.69
N PHE A 3 6.80 -3.96 -1.75
CA PHE A 3 5.73 -2.96 -1.66
C PHE A 3 4.47 -3.53 -0.99
N THR A 4 4.11 -4.78 -1.31
CA THR A 4 2.96 -5.47 -0.70
C THR A 4 3.15 -5.70 0.80
N GLU A 5 4.33 -6.16 1.25
CA GLU A 5 4.64 -6.28 2.67
C GLU A 5 4.58 -4.91 3.39
N TYR A 6 5.04 -3.85 2.72
CA TYR A 6 4.95 -2.50 3.24
C TYR A 6 3.49 -2.05 3.44
N LEU A 7 2.61 -2.32 2.49
CA LEU A 7 1.19 -2.00 2.61
C LEU A 7 0.54 -2.75 3.78
N ILE A 8 0.85 -4.05 3.93
CA ILE A 8 0.37 -4.87 5.05
C ILE A 8 0.85 -4.28 6.39
N SER A 9 2.12 -3.89 6.49
CA SER A 9 2.68 -3.21 7.68
C SER A 9 1.95 -1.90 8.01
N LYS A 10 1.41 -1.20 7.00
CA LYS A 10 0.59 0.00 7.18
C LYS A 10 -0.90 -0.27 7.38
N LYS A 11 -1.31 -1.55 7.51
CA LYS A 11 -2.71 -1.99 7.55
C LYS A 11 -3.50 -1.56 6.32
N ILE A 12 -2.85 -1.62 5.15
CA ILE A 12 -3.42 -1.28 3.86
C ILE A 12 -3.59 -2.57 3.06
N ASP A 13 -4.79 -2.79 2.53
CA ASP A 13 -5.07 -3.89 1.63
C ASP A 13 -4.53 -3.57 0.23
N GLY A 14 -3.40 -4.19 -0.11
CA GLY A 14 -2.78 -4.03 -1.42
C GLY A 14 -3.64 -4.54 -2.57
N SER A 15 -4.47 -5.57 -2.35
CA SER A 15 -5.36 -6.10 -3.38
C SER A 15 -6.52 -5.15 -3.65
N ALA A 16 -7.13 -4.57 -2.61
CA ALA A 16 -8.18 -3.57 -2.74
C ALA A 16 -7.63 -2.28 -3.36
N PHE A 17 -6.42 -1.87 -2.94
CA PHE A 17 -5.76 -0.70 -3.50
C PHE A 17 -5.45 -0.89 -5.00
N GLN A 18 -4.89 -2.03 -5.40
CA GLN A 18 -4.60 -2.33 -6.80
C GLN A 18 -5.87 -2.42 -7.65
N LYS A 19 -6.96 -3.01 -7.13
CA LYS A 19 -8.23 -3.09 -7.85
C LYS A 19 -8.91 -1.74 -8.05
N ALA A 20 -8.83 -0.86 -7.05
CA ALA A 20 -9.47 0.44 -7.10
C ALA A 20 -8.64 1.47 -7.89
N GLU A 21 -7.32 1.47 -7.73
CA GLU A 21 -6.41 2.42 -8.38
C GLU A 21 -5.13 1.71 -8.89
N PRO A 22 -5.22 0.91 -9.97
CA PRO A 22 -4.09 0.14 -10.49
C PRO A 22 -2.93 1.01 -10.99
N GLU A 23 -3.20 2.14 -11.64
CA GLU A 23 -2.18 3.09 -12.10
C GLU A 23 -1.40 3.69 -10.92
N ARG A 24 -2.11 4.03 -9.85
CA ARG A 24 -1.51 4.60 -8.64
C ARG A 24 -0.72 3.57 -7.86
N PHE A 25 -1.20 2.33 -7.82
CA PHE A 25 -0.47 1.21 -7.25
C PHE A 25 0.86 0.99 -7.97
N ASP A 26 0.85 0.96 -9.31
CA ASP A 26 2.05 0.80 -10.14
C ASP A 26 3.03 1.98 -9.97
N GLU A 27 2.54 3.22 -9.96
CA GLU A 27 3.38 4.40 -9.66
C GLU A 27 4.04 4.25 -8.28
N TRP A 28 3.26 3.89 -7.27
CA TRP A 28 3.76 3.77 -5.90
C TRP A 28 4.76 2.64 -5.78
N GLN A 29 4.51 1.51 -6.42
CA GLN A 29 5.45 0.40 -6.47
C GLN A 29 6.77 0.83 -7.11
N LYS A 30 6.74 1.48 -8.27
CA LYS A 30 7.95 1.99 -8.94
C LYS A 30 8.72 2.99 -8.10
N VAL A 31 8.04 3.89 -7.39
CA VAL A 31 8.69 4.86 -6.50
C VAL A 31 9.27 4.13 -5.27
N PHE A 32 8.53 3.18 -4.71
CA PHE A 32 8.96 2.37 -3.57
C PHE A 32 10.20 1.51 -3.89
N GLU A 33 10.35 1.05 -5.12
CA GLU A 33 11.55 0.32 -5.58
C GLU A 33 12.76 1.25 -5.75
N GLN A 34 12.54 2.55 -5.96
CA GLN A 34 13.59 3.54 -6.13
C GLN A 34 14.06 4.18 -4.81
N VAL A 35 13.25 4.13 -3.75
CA VAL A 35 13.55 4.81 -2.47
C VAL A 35 13.33 3.90 -1.27
N HIS A 36 13.98 4.20 -0.15
CA HIS A 36 13.77 3.43 1.09
C HIS A 36 12.31 3.57 1.60
N PRO A 37 11.71 2.51 2.19
CA PRO A 37 10.34 2.53 2.73
C PRO A 37 10.01 3.72 3.63
N GLU A 38 10.97 4.18 4.44
CA GLU A 38 10.80 5.37 5.28
C GLU A 38 10.70 6.66 4.47
N SER A 39 11.58 6.81 3.46
CA SER A 39 11.53 7.95 2.54
C SER A 39 10.23 7.96 1.74
N PHE A 40 9.78 6.79 1.26
CA PHE A 40 8.49 6.63 0.60
C PHE A 40 7.34 7.05 1.54
N THR A 41 7.36 6.56 2.78
CA THR A 41 6.35 6.90 3.80
C THR A 41 6.29 8.39 4.05
N ALA A 42 7.45 9.06 4.16
CA ALA A 42 7.52 10.50 4.40
C ALA A 42 6.93 11.28 3.22
N GLN A 43 7.32 10.93 1.98
CA GLN A 43 6.85 11.60 0.76
C GLN A 43 5.35 11.40 0.52
N LYS A 44 4.86 10.17 0.71
CA LYS A 44 3.46 9.80 0.44
C LYS A 44 2.59 9.81 1.69
N LYS A 45 3.07 10.31 2.84
CA LYS A 45 2.36 10.30 4.15
C LYS A 45 0.93 10.82 4.05
N PHE A 46 0.75 11.93 3.34
CA PHE A 46 -0.55 12.58 3.12
C PHE A 46 -1.51 11.74 2.28
N LEU A 47 -0.99 10.80 1.48
CA LEU A 47 -1.77 9.89 0.68
C LEU A 47 -1.97 8.55 1.38
N ILE A 48 -0.97 8.06 2.10
CA ILE A 48 -1.04 6.81 2.88
C ILE A 48 -2.16 6.86 3.92
N ASN A 49 -2.37 8.01 4.58
CA ASN A 49 -3.45 8.16 5.55
C ASN A 49 -4.86 7.94 4.96
N PRO A 50 -5.27 8.65 3.88
CA PRO A 50 -6.55 8.39 3.23
C PRO A 50 -6.60 7.03 2.54
N THR A 51 -5.52 6.56 1.90
CA THR A 51 -5.44 5.21 1.29
C THR A 51 -5.68 4.13 2.34
N ARG A 52 -5.08 4.26 3.54
CA ARG A 52 -5.32 3.35 4.66
C ARG A 52 -6.77 3.36 5.12
N ARG A 53 -7.42 4.53 5.21
CA ARG A 53 -8.84 4.62 5.59
C ARG A 53 -9.77 4.03 4.53
N LYS A 54 -9.43 4.16 3.25
CA LYS A 54 -10.22 3.63 2.12
C LYS A 54 -10.05 2.12 1.95
N TYR A 55 -8.81 1.64 2.03
CA TYR A 55 -8.41 0.26 1.81
C TYR A 55 -7.80 -0.30 3.09
N THR A 56 -8.53 -0.17 4.21
CA THR A 56 -8.06 -0.77 5.46
C THR A 56 -8.01 -2.28 5.28
N LEU A 57 -6.87 -2.88 5.62
CA LEU A 57 -6.75 -4.33 5.72
C LEU A 57 -7.67 -4.78 6.86
N ALA A 58 -8.91 -5.14 6.52
CA ALA A 58 -9.79 -5.78 7.47
C ALA A 58 -9.11 -7.07 7.92
N GLU A 59 -9.26 -7.43 9.19
CA GLU A 59 -8.62 -8.59 9.84
C GLU A 59 -9.07 -9.96 9.24
N THR A 60 -9.67 -9.95 8.05
CA THR A 60 -10.42 -11.05 7.41
C THR A 60 -9.89 -11.37 6.01
N GLN A 61 -8.66 -11.02 5.65
CA GLN A 61 -8.07 -11.42 4.35
C GLN A 61 -6.77 -12.21 4.53
N ASP A 62 -6.80 -13.22 5.41
CA ASP A 62 -6.04 -14.46 5.26
C ASP A 62 -7.03 -15.59 5.01
N SER A 63 -7.66 -15.58 3.82
CA SER A 63 -8.31 -16.76 3.28
C SER A 63 -8.42 -16.59 1.78
N LYS A 64 -7.34 -16.91 1.09
CA LYS A 64 -7.47 -17.39 -0.28
C LYS A 64 -6.62 -18.64 -0.45
N LYS A 65 -7.33 -19.74 -0.18
CA LYS A 65 -7.05 -21.12 -0.55
C LYS A 65 -6.86 -21.27 -2.06
#